data_AF-C0FZ59-F1
#
_entry.id   AF-C0FZ59-F1
#
_cell.length_a   1.000
_cell.length_b   1.000
_cell.length_c   1.000
_cell.angle_alpha   90.00
_cell.angle_beta   90.00
_cell.angle_gamma   90.00
#
_symmetry.space_group_name_H-M   'P 1'
#
loop_
_entity.id
_entity.type
_entity.pdbx_description
1 polymer ?
#
loop_
_entity_poly.entity_id
_entity_poly.type
_entity_poly.pdbx_seq_one_letter_code
_entity_poly.pdbx_strand_id
1 'polypeptide(L)'
;MENTIMLTPRQKWIVARMLHYAYQHTYHGLFVSRYTIFMAIFATQLGFRILYDSTGQKKVLFRFAEKHTLGYPVFSPLIANDSLLFRTDPFNMQHKKWTNPWDSSISSVESFFDLYGRSEEKYLHCLAELSALLKERIHSPKASLLTEEFLKDYGNASFHSGLDCTI
;
A
#
# COMPACT_ATOMS: atom_id res chain seq x y z
N MET A 1 -15.59 22.95 -5.94
CA MET A 1 -15.53 22.53 -7.36
C MET A 1 -14.62 23.43 -8.22
N GLU A 2 -14.10 24.55 -7.71
CA GLU A 2 -13.36 25.53 -8.51
C GLU A 2 -11.98 25.07 -9.01
N ASN A 3 -11.42 23.97 -8.49
CA ASN A 3 -10.04 23.54 -8.80
C ASN A 3 -9.93 22.29 -9.68
N THR A 4 -11.02 21.74 -10.22
CA THR A 4 -10.94 20.55 -11.09
C THR A 4 -10.89 20.96 -12.55
N ILE A 5 -9.76 20.67 -13.23
CA ILE A 5 -9.58 20.91 -14.67
C ILE A 5 -10.63 20.11 -15.45
N MET A 6 -11.74 20.76 -15.78
CA MET A 6 -12.81 20.22 -16.61
C MET A 6 -12.66 20.73 -18.04
N LEU A 7 -12.04 19.91 -18.88
CA LEU A 7 -11.90 20.19 -20.30
C LEU A 7 -13.12 19.69 -21.06
N THR A 8 -13.65 20.53 -21.95
CA THR A 8 -14.64 20.13 -22.96
C THR A 8 -14.02 19.14 -23.96
N PRO A 9 -14.82 18.36 -24.71
CA PRO A 9 -14.30 17.46 -25.74
C PRO A 9 -13.39 18.17 -26.76
N ARG A 10 -13.73 19.40 -27.15
CA ARG A 10 -12.92 20.22 -28.04
C ARG A 10 -11.58 20.61 -27.41
N GLN A 11 -11.58 21.03 -26.15
CA GLN A 11 -10.34 21.35 -25.42
C GLN A 11 -9.46 20.12 -25.24
N LYS A 12 -10.03 18.95 -24.90
CA LYS A 12 -9.30 17.68 -24.83
C LYS A 12 -8.60 17.35 -26.14
N TRP A 13 -9.29 17.55 -27.27
CA TRP A 13 -8.73 17.29 -28.59
C TRP A 13 -7.57 18.23 -28.93
N ILE A 14 -7.70 19.52 -28.60
CA ILE A 14 -6.63 20.51 -28.80
C ILE A 14 -5.42 20.17 -27.93
N VAL A 15 -5.63 19.90 -26.64
CA VAL A 15 -4.55 19.52 -25.71
C VAL A 15 -3.88 18.23 -26.16
N ALA A 16 -4.65 17.21 -26.58
CA ALA A 16 -4.09 15.96 -27.09
C ALA A 16 -3.24 16.17 -28.36
N ARG A 17 -3.64 17.08 -29.24
CA ARG A 17 -2.85 17.44 -30.43
C ARG A 17 -1.55 18.15 -30.04
N MET A 18 -1.59 19.10 -29.11
CA MET A 18 -0.41 19.82 -28.63
C MET A 18 0.58 18.87 -27.93
N LEU A 19 0.08 18.01 -27.04
CA LEU A 19 0.90 17.04 -26.32
C LEU A 19 1.52 16.02 -27.28
N HIS A 20 0.74 15.47 -28.22
CA HIS A 20 1.27 14.55 -29.21
C HIS A 20 2.41 15.17 -30.03
N TYR A 21 2.24 16.43 -30.46
CA TYR A 21 3.28 17.17 -31.16
C TYR A 21 4.55 17.29 -30.29
N ALA A 22 4.41 17.71 -29.03
CA ALA A 22 5.54 17.80 -28.11
C ALA A 22 6.25 16.44 -27.92
N TYR A 23 5.49 15.37 -27.62
CA TYR A 23 6.05 14.03 -27.40
C TYR A 23 6.85 13.52 -28.60
N GLN A 24 6.35 13.75 -29.83
CA GLN A 24 7.07 13.35 -31.05
C GLN A 24 8.40 14.07 -31.23
N HIS A 25 8.53 15.31 -30.75
CA HIS A 25 9.74 16.12 -30.94
C HIS A 25 10.70 16.06 -29.75
N THR A 26 10.25 15.61 -28.57
CA THR A 26 11.11 15.48 -27.38
C THR A 26 11.58 14.04 -27.14
N TYR A 27 10.78 13.03 -27.46
CA TYR A 27 11.10 11.63 -27.17
C TYR A 27 11.15 10.80 -28.45
N HIS A 28 12.36 10.63 -28.97
CA HIS A 28 12.58 9.84 -30.17
C HIS A 28 12.30 8.35 -29.86
N GLY A 29 11.39 7.71 -30.60
CA GLY A 29 11.01 6.31 -30.43
C GLY A 29 9.78 6.04 -29.55
N LEU A 30 9.20 7.07 -28.92
CA LEU A 30 7.96 6.94 -28.13
C LEU A 30 6.71 7.16 -29.01
N PHE A 31 6.03 6.07 -29.39
CA PHE A 31 4.83 6.13 -30.22
C PHE A 31 3.56 6.27 -29.39
N VAL A 32 3.27 7.48 -28.90
CA VAL A 32 2.01 7.80 -28.23
C VAL A 32 1.04 8.44 -29.22
N SER A 33 -0.06 7.75 -29.53
CA SER A 33 -1.07 8.27 -30.45
C SER A 33 -1.87 9.44 -29.83
N ARG A 34 -2.36 10.35 -30.69
CA ARG A 34 -3.27 11.43 -30.26
C ARG A 34 -4.51 10.89 -29.55
N TYR A 35 -5.05 9.77 -30.02
CA TYR A 35 -6.22 9.14 -29.42
C TYR A 35 -5.92 8.62 -28.02
N THR A 36 -4.74 8.01 -27.81
CA THR A 36 -4.29 7.55 -26.49
C THR A 36 -4.24 8.70 -25.49
N ILE A 37 -3.67 9.85 -25.88
CA ILE A 37 -3.62 11.04 -25.01
C ILE A 37 -5.01 11.58 -24.73
N PHE A 38 -5.87 11.66 -25.76
CA PHE A 38 -7.26 12.08 -25.59
C PHE A 38 -8.01 11.19 -24.59
N MET A 39 -7.87 9.87 -24.74
CA MET A 39 -8.49 8.89 -23.86
C MET A 39 -7.92 8.94 -22.45
N ALA A 40 -6.62 9.20 -22.29
CA ALA A 40 -6.00 9.39 -20.98
C ALA A 40 -6.60 10.63 -20.26
N ILE A 41 -6.69 11.78 -20.94
CA ILE A 41 -7.30 12.99 -20.37
C ILE A 41 -8.77 12.73 -20.00
N PHE A 42 -9.51 12.04 -20.86
CA PHE A 42 -10.90 11.67 -20.59
C PHE A 42 -11.01 10.75 -19.36
N ALA A 43 -10.22 9.68 -19.32
CA ALA A 43 -10.22 8.69 -18.25
C ALA A 43 -9.84 9.32 -16.91
N THR A 44 -8.83 10.19 -16.88
CA THR A 44 -8.41 10.92 -15.68
C THR A 44 -9.55 11.78 -15.12
N GLN A 45 -10.25 12.55 -15.98
CA GLN A 45 -11.38 13.35 -15.53
C GLN A 45 -12.57 12.51 -15.08
N LEU A 46 -12.81 11.38 -15.75
CA LEU A 46 -13.84 10.44 -15.33
C LEU A 46 -13.50 9.82 -13.96
N GLY A 47 -12.24 9.40 -13.78
CA GLY A 47 -11.71 8.88 -12.52
C GLY A 47 -11.91 9.87 -11.38
N PHE A 48 -11.53 11.13 -11.56
CA PHE A 48 -11.77 12.17 -10.55
C PHE A 48 -13.25 12.39 -10.25
N ARG A 49 -14.14 12.34 -11.25
CA ARG A 49 -15.60 12.45 -11.01
C ARG A 49 -16.17 11.26 -10.24
N ILE A 50 -15.64 10.06 -10.45
CA ILE A 50 -16.06 8.86 -9.75
C ILE A 50 -15.53 8.88 -8.31
N LEU A 51 -14.25 9.22 -8.13
CA LEU A 51 -13.57 9.26 -6.83
C LEU A 51 -14.01 10.43 -5.95
N TYR A 52 -14.47 11.54 -6.55
CA TYR A 52 -15.02 12.66 -5.81
C TYR A 52 -16.45 12.38 -5.38
N ASP A 53 -16.66 12.29 -4.07
CA ASP A 53 -17.97 12.00 -3.48
C ASP A 53 -18.34 13.02 -2.41
N SER A 54 -18.98 14.11 -2.84
CA SER A 54 -19.41 15.20 -1.95
C SER A 54 -20.56 14.82 -1.00
N THR A 55 -21.33 13.78 -1.32
CA THR A 55 -22.51 13.36 -0.54
C THR A 55 -22.31 12.05 0.22
N GLY A 56 -21.32 11.25 -0.16
CA GLY A 56 -21.08 9.92 0.43
C GLY A 56 -21.89 8.80 -0.22
N GLN A 57 -22.84 9.14 -1.10
CA GLN A 57 -23.74 8.18 -1.72
C GLN A 57 -23.01 7.24 -2.68
N LYS A 58 -21.99 7.74 -3.41
CA LYS A 58 -21.21 6.91 -4.33
C LYS A 58 -20.45 5.86 -3.52
N LYS A 59 -19.81 6.28 -2.43
CA LYS A 59 -19.06 5.39 -1.54
C LYS A 59 -19.95 4.29 -0.97
N VAL A 60 -21.16 4.62 -0.50
CA VAL A 60 -22.15 3.65 -0.02
C VAL A 60 -22.54 2.67 -1.11
N LEU A 61 -22.86 3.16 -2.32
CA LEU A 61 -23.26 2.32 -3.45
C LEU A 61 -22.17 1.34 -3.86
N PHE A 62 -20.93 1.83 -4.03
CA PHE A 62 -19.79 0.96 -4.37
C PHE A 62 -19.50 -0.04 -3.25
N ARG A 63 -19.61 0.37 -1.98
CA ARG A 63 -19.43 -0.54 -0.84
C ARG A 63 -20.47 -1.64 -0.82
N PHE A 64 -21.73 -1.31 -1.12
CA PHE A 64 -22.83 -2.28 -1.23
C PHE A 64 -22.58 -3.27 -2.37
N ALA A 65 -22.21 -2.76 -3.56
CA ALA A 65 -21.91 -3.59 -4.71
C ALA A 65 -20.75 -4.56 -4.44
N GLU A 66 -19.63 -4.05 -3.90
CA GLU A 66 -18.46 -4.87 -3.55
C GLU A 66 -18.77 -5.94 -2.51
N LYS A 67 -19.56 -5.61 -1.49
CA LYS A 67 -19.99 -6.59 -0.48
C LYS A 67 -20.76 -7.74 -1.12
N HIS A 68 -21.54 -7.46 -2.17
CA HIS A 68 -22.36 -8.47 -2.84
C HIS A 68 -21.58 -9.28 -3.90
N THR A 69 -20.60 -8.67 -4.57
CA THR A 69 -19.87 -9.32 -5.67
C THR A 69 -18.52 -9.91 -5.25
N LEU A 70 -17.71 -9.16 -4.50
CA LEU A 70 -16.34 -9.52 -4.12
C LEU A 70 -16.23 -9.97 -2.66
N GLY A 71 -17.14 -9.54 -1.80
CA GLY A 71 -17.12 -9.82 -0.36
C GLY A 71 -16.15 -8.95 0.45
N TYR A 72 -15.26 -8.19 -0.19
CA TYR A 72 -14.30 -7.29 0.45
C TYR A 72 -14.16 -5.94 -0.29
N PRO A 73 -13.77 -4.85 0.40
CA PRO A 73 -13.62 -3.54 -0.24
C PRO A 73 -12.38 -3.49 -1.13
N VAL A 74 -12.49 -2.94 -2.33
CA VAL A 74 -11.35 -2.73 -3.25
C VAL A 74 -11.30 -1.28 -3.73
N PHE A 75 -12.39 -0.83 -4.32
CA PHE A 75 -12.60 0.48 -4.90
C PHE A 75 -13.26 1.47 -3.95
N SER A 76 -14.25 1.05 -3.15
CA SER A 76 -14.95 1.95 -2.22
C SER A 76 -14.03 2.68 -1.21
N PRO A 77 -12.88 2.13 -0.76
CA PRO A 77 -11.93 2.89 0.07
C PRO A 77 -11.20 4.00 -0.67
N LEU A 78 -11.04 3.89 -2.00
CA LEU A 78 -10.35 4.89 -2.83
C LEU A 78 -11.19 6.16 -3.02
N ILE A 79 -12.51 6.05 -2.83
CA ILE A 79 -13.43 7.19 -2.89
C ILE A 79 -13.22 8.05 -1.64
N ALA A 80 -12.58 9.21 -1.86
CA ALA A 80 -12.33 10.18 -0.82
C ALA A 80 -13.68 10.73 -0.31
N ASN A 81 -13.91 10.56 0.99
CA ASN A 81 -15.02 11.17 1.68
C ASN A 81 -14.63 11.35 3.14
N ASP A 82 -14.73 12.58 3.64
CA ASP A 82 -14.27 12.98 4.96
C ASP A 82 -15.26 12.59 6.08
N SER A 83 -16.50 12.25 5.72
CA SER A 83 -17.57 11.93 6.67
C SER A 83 -17.83 10.43 6.85
N LEU A 84 -17.53 9.62 5.83
CA LEU A 84 -17.83 8.18 5.81
C LEU A 84 -16.56 7.34 5.90
N LEU A 85 -16.30 6.80 7.10
CA LEU A 85 -15.24 5.83 7.36
C LEU A 85 -15.83 4.42 7.52
N PHE A 86 -15.84 3.64 6.44
CA PHE A 86 -16.26 2.23 6.47
C PHE A 86 -15.13 1.31 6.94
N ARG A 87 -14.62 1.52 8.17
CA ARG A 87 -13.61 0.66 8.79
C ARG A 87 -14.24 -0.03 9.98
N THR A 88 -14.58 -1.30 9.85
CA THR A 88 -15.29 -2.03 10.91
C THR A 88 -14.41 -2.27 12.13
N ASP A 89 -13.16 -2.69 11.91
CA ASP A 89 -12.16 -2.89 12.96
C ASP A 89 -10.75 -3.10 12.33
N PRO A 90 -10.08 -2.03 11.87
CA PRO A 90 -8.82 -2.16 11.15
C PRO A 90 -7.66 -2.63 12.03
N PHE A 91 -7.79 -2.49 13.36
CA PHE A 91 -6.76 -2.85 14.33
C PHE A 91 -7.11 -4.11 15.12
N ASN A 92 -8.21 -4.79 14.77
CA ASN A 92 -8.71 -5.96 15.50
C ASN A 92 -8.90 -5.71 17.01
N MET A 93 -9.42 -4.54 17.39
CA MET A 93 -9.75 -4.17 18.78
C MET A 93 -10.84 -5.08 19.39
N GLN A 94 -11.63 -5.75 18.55
CA GLN A 94 -12.61 -6.75 18.96
C GLN A 94 -12.01 -8.14 19.14
N HIS A 95 -10.69 -8.30 18.93
CA HIS A 95 -9.95 -9.56 19.07
C HIS A 95 -10.60 -10.73 18.31
N LYS A 96 -11.08 -10.46 17.09
CA LYS A 96 -11.63 -11.51 16.23
C LYS A 96 -10.49 -12.38 15.74
N LYS A 97 -10.78 -13.67 15.58
CA LYS A 97 -9.84 -14.61 14.97
C LYS A 97 -9.56 -14.18 13.53
N TRP A 98 -8.29 -14.01 13.20
CA TRP A 98 -7.80 -13.76 11.85
C TRP A 98 -6.69 -14.76 11.52
N THR A 99 -6.47 -14.96 10.22
CA THR A 99 -5.45 -15.87 9.69
C THR A 99 -4.37 -15.06 8.99
N ASN A 100 -3.11 -15.46 9.17
CA ASN A 100 -1.99 -14.81 8.51
C ASN A 100 -2.15 -14.93 6.97
N PRO A 101 -1.97 -13.84 6.20
CA PRO A 101 -2.22 -13.87 4.77
C PRO A 101 -1.08 -14.49 3.94
N TRP A 102 0.08 -14.78 4.56
CA TRP A 102 1.20 -15.50 3.96
C TRP A 102 1.23 -16.98 4.36
N ASP A 103 0.68 -17.35 5.53
CA ASP A 103 0.55 -18.74 5.99
C ASP A 103 -0.81 -19.00 6.65
N SER A 104 -1.66 -19.76 5.96
CA SER A 104 -3.02 -20.08 6.42
C SER A 104 -3.09 -20.95 7.68
N SER A 105 -1.99 -21.59 8.07
CA SER A 105 -1.91 -22.39 9.29
C SER A 105 -1.81 -21.53 10.55
N ILE A 106 -1.33 -20.29 10.41
CA ILE A 106 -1.14 -19.34 11.51
C ILE A 106 -2.42 -18.52 11.69
N SER A 107 -3.00 -18.59 12.89
CA SER A 107 -4.13 -17.74 13.27
C SER A 107 -3.91 -17.07 14.61
N SER A 108 -4.42 -15.86 14.76
CA SER A 108 -4.30 -15.07 15.99
C SER A 108 -5.61 -14.32 16.27
N VAL A 109 -5.74 -13.84 17.50
CA VAL A 109 -6.80 -12.92 17.97
C VAL A 109 -6.21 -11.60 18.44
N GLU A 110 -4.89 -11.43 18.32
CA GLU A 110 -4.18 -10.23 18.75
C GLU A 110 -4.63 -9.02 17.93
N SER A 111 -4.69 -7.88 18.60
CA SER A 111 -4.88 -6.59 17.97
C SER A 111 -3.56 -6.11 17.34
N PHE A 112 -3.65 -5.08 16.50
CA PHE A 112 -2.47 -4.41 15.97
C PHE A 112 -1.54 -3.94 17.08
N PHE A 113 -2.07 -3.41 18.19
CA PHE A 113 -1.26 -2.88 19.28
C PHE A 113 -0.52 -3.97 20.06
N ASP A 114 -1.15 -5.14 20.25
CA ASP A 114 -0.48 -6.29 20.89
C ASP A 114 0.70 -6.76 20.03
N LEU A 115 0.47 -6.92 18.72
CA LEU A 115 1.52 -7.30 17.77
C LEU A 115 2.62 -6.24 17.70
N TYR A 116 2.25 -4.97 17.72
CA TYR A 116 3.19 -3.85 17.67
C TYR A 116 4.06 -3.80 18.92
N GLY A 117 3.48 -3.94 20.12
CA GLY A 117 4.24 -4.00 21.37
C GLY A 117 5.21 -5.17 21.41
N ARG A 118 4.78 -6.37 21.01
CA ARG A 118 5.68 -7.53 20.88
C ARG A 118 6.80 -7.30 19.87
N SER A 119 6.49 -6.62 18.78
CA SER A 119 7.48 -6.27 17.74
C SER A 119 8.47 -5.22 18.24
N GLU A 120 8.03 -4.27 19.07
CA GLU A 120 8.88 -3.29 19.74
C GLU A 120 9.86 -3.96 20.70
N GLU A 121 9.39 -4.88 21.54
CA GLU A 121 10.25 -5.66 22.43
C GLU A 121 11.32 -6.44 21.65
N LYS A 122 10.90 -7.13 20.56
CA LYS A 122 11.83 -7.85 19.68
C LYS A 122 12.84 -6.90 19.03
N TYR A 123 12.39 -5.73 18.59
CA TYR A 123 13.27 -4.72 17.99
C TYR A 123 14.32 -4.21 18.98
N LEU A 124 13.91 -3.88 20.21
CA LEU A 124 14.83 -3.43 21.26
C LEU A 124 15.85 -4.52 21.63
N HIS A 125 15.42 -5.79 21.67
CA HIS A 125 16.31 -6.93 21.85
C HIS A 125 17.37 -6.99 20.75
N CYS A 126 16.96 -6.98 19.49
CA CYS A 126 17.88 -7.01 18.36
C CYS A 126 18.84 -5.80 18.35
N LEU A 127 18.38 -4.61 18.74
CA LEU A 127 19.25 -3.44 18.90
C LEU A 127 20.29 -3.65 20.00
N ALA A 128 19.90 -4.24 21.13
CA ALA A 128 20.82 -4.53 22.22
C ALA A 128 21.91 -5.51 21.79
N GLU A 129 21.53 -6.61 21.13
CA GLU A 129 22.46 -7.61 20.58
C GLU A 129 23.42 -7.00 19.55
N LEU A 130 22.88 -6.23 18.60
CA LEU A 130 23.69 -5.53 17.61
C LEU A 130 24.66 -4.54 18.28
N SER A 131 24.21 -3.81 19.30
CA SER A 131 25.06 -2.89 20.05
C SER A 131 26.19 -3.61 20.80
N ALA A 132 25.93 -4.82 21.31
CA ALA A 132 26.93 -5.64 21.97
C ALA A 132 27.98 -6.12 20.97
N LEU A 133 27.54 -6.61 19.80
CA LEU A 133 28.40 -7.03 18.71
C LEU A 133 29.29 -5.88 18.20
N LEU A 134 28.72 -4.69 17.98
CA LEU A 134 29.46 -3.53 17.48
C LEU A 134 30.51 -3.00 18.46
N LYS A 135 30.40 -3.30 19.76
CA LYS A 135 31.41 -2.94 20.77
C LYS A 135 32.59 -3.89 20.80
N GLU A 136 32.44 -5.11 20.26
CA GLU A 136 33.51 -6.09 20.24
C GLU A 136 34.52 -5.81 19.12
N ARG A 137 35.75 -6.29 19.30
CA ARG A 137 36.78 -6.17 18.26
C ARG A 137 36.42 -7.06 17.07
N ILE A 138 36.53 -6.48 15.87
CA ILE A 138 36.35 -7.17 14.59
C ILE A 138 37.24 -8.43 14.55
N HIS A 139 36.64 -9.57 14.20
CA HIS A 139 37.25 -10.92 14.16
C HIS A 139 37.67 -11.53 15.51
N SER A 140 37.17 -11.03 16.64
CA SER A 140 37.33 -11.76 17.90
C SER A 140 36.44 -13.02 17.93
N PRO A 141 36.85 -14.10 18.62
CA PRO A 141 36.00 -15.30 18.80
C PRO A 141 34.63 -14.98 19.41
N LYS A 142 34.59 -13.98 20.31
CA LYS A 142 33.36 -13.49 20.92
C LYS A 142 32.45 -12.77 19.93
N ALA A 143 33.01 -11.97 19.02
CA ALA A 143 32.24 -11.34 17.94
C ALA A 143 31.61 -12.38 17.01
N SER A 144 32.31 -13.48 16.70
CA SER A 144 31.75 -14.57 15.89
C SER A 144 30.54 -15.23 16.57
N LEU A 145 30.64 -15.54 17.88
CA LEU A 145 29.53 -16.12 18.65
C LEU A 145 28.31 -15.17 18.69
N LEU A 146 28.52 -13.89 19.00
CA LEU A 146 27.44 -12.89 19.02
C LEU A 146 26.83 -12.68 17.63
N THR A 147 27.62 -12.85 16.56
CA THR A 147 27.11 -12.76 15.18
C THR A 147 26.18 -13.93 14.88
N GLU A 148 26.54 -15.15 15.29
CA GLU A 148 25.69 -16.33 15.12
C GLU A 148 24.38 -16.21 15.92
N GLU A 149 24.44 -15.73 17.17
CA GLU A 149 23.26 -15.48 17.99
C GLU A 149 22.33 -14.43 17.35
N PHE A 150 22.87 -13.29 16.94
CA PHE A 150 22.10 -12.23 16.28
C PHE A 150 21.46 -12.70 14.96
N LEU A 151 22.21 -13.45 14.15
CA LEU A 151 21.72 -13.95 12.86
C LEU A 151 20.66 -15.05 13.03
N LYS A 152 20.64 -15.78 14.14
CA LYS A 152 19.58 -16.74 14.42
C LYS A 152 18.22 -16.07 14.57
N ASP A 153 18.18 -14.91 15.23
CA ASP A 153 16.93 -14.22 15.56
C ASP A 153 16.49 -13.23 14.47
N TYR A 154 17.44 -12.59 13.80
CA TYR A 154 17.19 -11.61 12.74
C TYR A 154 17.36 -12.18 11.32
N GLY A 155 18.34 -13.07 11.12
CA GLY A 155 18.88 -13.41 9.79
C GLY A 155 17.97 -14.26 8.91
N ASN A 156 16.93 -14.89 9.46
CA ASN A 156 16.08 -15.81 8.71
C ASN A 156 14.62 -15.34 8.53
N ALA A 157 14.29 -14.09 8.88
CA ALA A 157 12.95 -13.56 8.70
C ALA A 157 12.79 -12.88 7.33
N SER A 158 11.75 -13.26 6.60
CA SER A 158 11.35 -12.62 5.34
C SER A 158 10.97 -11.17 5.58
N PHE A 159 11.52 -10.27 4.79
CA PHE A 159 11.19 -8.85 4.87
C PHE A 159 9.71 -8.55 4.57
N HIS A 160 9.06 -9.40 3.78
CA HIS A 160 7.67 -9.19 3.36
C HIS A 160 6.64 -9.82 4.29
N SER A 161 6.92 -11.00 4.85
CA SER A 161 5.96 -11.74 5.68
C SER A 161 6.33 -11.78 7.16
N GLY A 162 7.58 -11.47 7.52
CA GLY A 162 8.12 -11.67 8.86
C GLY A 162 8.26 -13.14 9.28
N LEU A 163 7.94 -14.08 8.37
CA LEU A 163 8.04 -15.52 8.59
C LEU A 163 9.44 -16.03 8.25
N ASP A 164 9.76 -17.23 8.71
CA ASP A 164 11.00 -17.90 8.38
C ASP A 164 11.11 -18.12 6.86
N CYS A 165 12.24 -17.71 6.26
CA CYS A 165 12.51 -17.85 4.82
C CYS A 165 12.67 -19.30 4.35
N THR A 166 12.71 -20.27 5.26
CA THR A 166 12.81 -21.70 4.95
C THR A 166 11.44 -22.39 4.83
N ILE A 167 10.34 -21.67 5.10
CA ILE A 167 8.96 -22.11 4.91
C ILE A 167 8.59 -22.09 3.42
#